data_AF-A0A8T5A4A8-F1
#
_entry.id   AF-A0A8T5A4A8-F1
#
_cell.length_a   1.000
_cell.length_b   1.000
_cell.length_c   1.000
_cell.angle_alpha   90.00
_cell.angle_beta   90.00
_cell.angle_gamma   90.00
#
_symmetry.space_group_name_H-M   'P 1'
#
loop_
_entity.id
_entity.type
_entity.pdbx_description
1 polymer ?
#
loop_
_entity_poly.entity_id
_entity_poly.type
_entity_poly.pdbx_seq_one_letter_code
_entity_poly.pdbx_strand_id
1 'polypeptide(L)'
;MASRLPIKARVMVLYRFILSAYESNLGVRGPQAFKLPRSRRSQGRERMRVKVGGEVKEFRTIWREGRLVHMIDQRKLPHKFEIVSTWRHEETAEAIRSMIVRGAGAIGVAAAYGMAQAALEAEELKEDVRTYLESAAALLRSTRPTAVNLFHSVDRCLRAAEGPTENPVMSVLSEADAIAEEDLEASRRIGELGSLLIPDGARILTHCNAGALAFIDYGTALSPIRLAHQQGKRILVLVDETRP
;
A
#
# COMPACT_ATOMS: atom_id res chain seq x y z
N MET A 1 -0.93 31.06 -7.81
CA MET A 1 -1.28 30.61 -9.18
C MET A 1 -1.20 29.08 -9.41
N ALA A 2 -0.58 28.27 -8.54
CA ALA A 2 -0.45 26.81 -8.74
C ALA A 2 -1.67 25.94 -8.35
N SER A 3 -2.72 26.53 -7.75
CA SER A 3 -3.84 25.78 -7.18
C SER A 3 -4.90 25.32 -8.19
N ARG A 4 -4.78 25.63 -9.50
CA ARG A 4 -5.76 25.21 -10.53
C ARG A 4 -5.21 24.25 -11.60
N LEU A 5 -3.99 23.74 -11.43
CA LEU A 5 -3.38 22.82 -12.40
C LEU A 5 -3.78 21.36 -12.15
N PRO A 6 -3.98 20.54 -13.22
CA PRO A 6 -4.18 19.10 -13.11
C PRO A 6 -3.04 18.42 -12.33
N ILE A 7 -3.31 17.32 -11.63
CA ILE A 7 -2.34 16.61 -10.76
C ILE A 7 -1.01 16.33 -11.48
N LYS A 8 -1.04 15.91 -12.75
CA LYS A 8 0.17 15.70 -13.59
C LYS A 8 1.04 16.96 -13.72
N ALA A 9 0.42 18.12 -13.88
CA ALA A 9 1.15 19.38 -14.00
C ALA A 9 1.73 19.84 -12.65
N ARG A 10 1.06 19.56 -11.53
CA ARG A 10 1.60 19.82 -10.18
C ARG A 10 2.83 18.96 -9.87
N VAL A 11 2.80 17.67 -10.25
CA VAL A 11 3.95 16.75 -10.11
C VAL A 11 5.13 17.22 -10.96
N MET A 12 4.90 17.71 -12.18
CA MET A 12 5.95 18.28 -13.02
C MET A 12 6.57 19.56 -12.46
N VAL A 13 5.76 20.44 -11.85
CA VAL A 13 6.26 21.66 -11.22
C VAL A 13 7.13 21.32 -10.01
N LEU A 14 6.71 20.36 -9.18
CA LEU A 14 7.50 19.89 -8.04
C LEU A 14 8.81 19.22 -8.49
N TYR A 15 8.77 18.41 -9.54
CA TYR A 15 9.96 17.78 -10.13
C TYR A 15 10.96 18.80 -10.67
N ARG A 16 10.49 19.85 -11.36
CA ARG A 16 11.34 20.95 -11.83
C ARG A 16 11.92 21.77 -10.69
N PHE A 17 11.17 21.97 -9.61
CA PHE A 17 11.65 22.69 -8.43
C PHE A 17 12.76 21.91 -7.71
N ILE A 18 12.59 20.59 -7.56
CA ILE A 18 13.60 19.70 -6.98
C ILE A 18 14.87 19.68 -7.85
N LEU A 19 14.73 19.58 -9.17
CA LEU A 19 15.88 19.65 -10.10
C LEU A 19 16.59 21.00 -10.03
N SER A 20 15.85 22.12 -10.01
CA SER A 20 16.40 23.47 -9.88
C SER A 20 17.17 23.65 -8.58
N ALA A 21 16.64 23.12 -7.46
CA ALA A 21 17.33 23.15 -6.16
C ALA A 21 18.57 22.24 -6.12
N TYR A 22 18.57 21.15 -6.89
CA TYR A 22 19.71 20.26 -7.05
C TYR A 22 20.84 20.90 -7.87
N GLU A 23 20.48 21.63 -8.93
CA GLU A 23 21.44 22.35 -9.80
C GLU A 23 22.07 23.56 -9.11
N SER A 24 21.30 24.29 -8.29
CA SER A 24 21.80 25.51 -7.61
C SER A 24 22.75 25.24 -6.44
N ASN A 25 22.65 24.07 -5.78
CA ASN A 25 23.42 23.78 -4.56
C ASN A 25 24.71 22.96 -4.76
N LEU A 26 24.92 22.33 -5.93
CA LEU A 26 26.06 21.41 -6.13
C LEU A 26 26.96 21.73 -7.33
N GLY A 27 26.63 22.72 -8.17
CA GLY A 27 27.47 23.11 -9.31
C GLY A 27 27.68 22.02 -10.36
N VAL A 28 26.87 20.95 -10.33
CA VAL A 28 26.95 19.83 -11.28
C VAL A 28 26.04 20.15 -12.47
N ARG A 29 26.63 20.30 -13.67
CA ARG A 29 25.86 20.36 -14.93
C ARG A 29 25.02 19.08 -15.06
N GLY A 30 23.72 19.24 -15.26
CA GLY A 30 22.73 18.17 -15.20
C GLY A 30 23.06 16.94 -16.06
N PRO A 31 22.54 15.75 -15.69
CA PRO A 31 22.78 14.54 -16.47
C PRO A 31 22.20 14.71 -17.87
N GLN A 32 23.01 14.41 -18.90
CA GLN A 32 22.54 14.15 -20.26
C GLN A 32 21.25 13.34 -20.17
N ALA A 33 20.19 13.81 -20.85
CA ALA A 33 18.85 13.23 -20.84
C ALA A 33 18.91 11.69 -20.86
N PHE A 34 18.89 11.09 -19.67
CA PHE A 34 19.03 9.66 -19.52
C PHE A 34 17.69 9.09 -19.93
N LYS A 35 17.63 8.55 -21.15
CA LYS A 35 16.44 7.88 -21.65
C LYS A 35 16.11 6.79 -20.64
N LEU A 36 14.93 6.88 -20.03
CA LEU A 36 14.34 5.78 -19.26
C LEU A 36 14.54 4.50 -20.10
N PRO A 37 15.17 3.44 -19.56
CA PRO A 37 15.29 2.19 -20.27
C PRO A 37 13.89 1.80 -20.75
N ARG A 38 13.72 1.59 -22.05
CA ARG A 38 12.46 1.06 -22.59
C ARG A 38 12.15 -0.19 -21.78
N SER A 39 11.01 -0.17 -21.07
CA SER A 39 10.57 -1.28 -20.25
C SER A 39 10.67 -2.55 -21.07
N ARG A 40 11.51 -3.50 -20.66
CA ARG A 40 11.33 -4.89 -21.08
C ARG A 40 9.94 -5.28 -20.58
N ARG A 41 8.95 -5.21 -21.48
CA ARG A 41 7.67 -5.88 -21.28
C ARG A 41 7.99 -7.36 -20.98
N SER A 42 7.36 -7.91 -19.95
CA SER A 42 7.38 -9.31 -19.51
C SER A 42 8.52 -9.80 -18.59
N GLN A 43 8.78 -9.11 -17.48
CA GLN A 43 9.16 -9.84 -16.25
C GLN A 43 8.04 -9.67 -15.24
N GLY A 44 7.56 -10.79 -14.69
CA GLY A 44 6.42 -10.83 -13.78
C GLY A 44 6.58 -9.81 -12.66
N ARG A 45 5.46 -9.26 -12.18
CA ARG A 45 5.43 -8.39 -11.00
C ARG A 45 6.00 -9.19 -9.82
N GLU A 46 7.32 -9.11 -9.57
CA GLU A 46 7.97 -9.88 -8.51
C GLU A 46 7.38 -9.46 -7.16
N ARG A 47 6.57 -10.34 -6.58
CA ARG A 47 5.92 -10.11 -5.29
C ARG A 47 6.89 -10.28 -4.14
N MET A 48 6.47 -9.95 -2.92
CA MET A 48 7.24 -10.28 -1.71
C MET A 48 7.43 -11.80 -1.63
N ARG A 49 8.69 -12.23 -1.61
CA ARG A 49 9.08 -13.64 -1.51
C ARG A 49 9.36 -13.99 -0.05
N VAL A 50 8.74 -15.06 0.44
CA VAL A 50 8.87 -15.56 1.80
C VAL A 50 9.36 -17.00 1.76
N LYS A 51 10.35 -17.34 2.59
CA LYS A 51 10.81 -18.72 2.75
C LYS A 51 10.01 -19.42 3.84
N VAL A 52 9.18 -20.38 3.47
CA VAL A 52 8.32 -21.15 4.39
C VAL A 52 8.57 -22.63 4.16
N GLY A 53 8.98 -23.37 5.20
CA GLY A 53 9.22 -24.82 5.09
C GLY A 53 10.33 -25.21 4.09
N GLY A 54 11.29 -24.31 3.83
CA GLY A 54 12.36 -24.53 2.86
C GLY A 54 12.06 -24.04 1.44
N GLU A 55 10.79 -23.80 1.12
CA GLU A 55 10.34 -23.30 -0.19
C GLU A 55 10.22 -21.78 -0.19
N VAL A 56 10.47 -21.16 -1.34
CA VAL A 56 10.21 -19.73 -1.56
C VAL A 56 8.84 -19.58 -2.20
N LYS A 57 7.95 -18.84 -1.53
CA LYS A 57 6.58 -18.56 -1.98
C LYS A 57 6.35 -17.05 -2.07
N GLU A 58 5.45 -16.65 -2.95
CA GLU A 58 5.08 -15.25 -3.14
C GLU A 58 3.80 -14.91 -2.35
N PHE A 59 3.85 -13.81 -1.61
CA PHE A 59 2.72 -13.33 -0.82
C PHE A 59 2.50 -11.83 -1.02
N ARG A 60 1.25 -11.40 -0.86
CA ARG A 60 0.92 -10.02 -0.49
C ARG A 60 0.78 -9.95 1.02
N THR A 61 0.94 -8.77 1.60
CA THR A 61 0.67 -8.56 3.03
C THR A 61 -0.78 -8.88 3.38
N ILE A 62 -1.68 -8.48 2.49
CA ILE A 62 -3.12 -8.67 2.59
C ILE A 62 -3.71 -8.89 1.19
N TRP A 63 -4.67 -9.80 1.07
CA TRP A 63 -5.42 -10.05 -0.16
C TRP A 63 -6.81 -10.60 0.17
N ARG A 64 -7.73 -10.57 -0.79
CA ARG A 64 -9.07 -11.18 -0.63
C ARG A 64 -9.34 -12.25 -1.69
N GLU A 65 -10.16 -13.23 -1.32
CA GLU A 65 -10.70 -14.28 -2.19
C GLU A 65 -12.21 -14.39 -1.92
N GLY A 66 -13.02 -13.77 -2.79
CA GLY A 66 -14.44 -13.56 -2.50
C GLY A 66 -14.61 -12.71 -1.24
N ARG A 67 -15.28 -13.25 -0.21
CA ARG A 67 -15.46 -12.59 1.10
C ARG A 67 -14.27 -12.81 2.05
N LEU A 68 -13.49 -13.87 1.87
CA LEU A 68 -12.34 -14.14 2.74
C LEU A 68 -11.27 -13.08 2.55
N VAL A 69 -10.77 -12.54 3.64
CA VAL A 69 -9.64 -11.62 3.65
C VAL A 69 -8.49 -12.30 4.40
N HIS A 70 -7.38 -12.47 3.70
CA HIS A 70 -6.19 -13.11 4.23
C HIS A 70 -5.12 -12.06 4.52
N MET A 71 -4.41 -12.22 5.62
CA MET A 71 -3.33 -11.32 6.02
C MET A 71 -2.22 -12.06 6.75
N ILE A 72 -0.99 -11.59 6.58
CA ILE A 72 0.16 -12.08 7.35
C ILE A 72 0.04 -11.58 8.80
N ASP A 73 0.11 -12.46 9.80
CA ASP A 73 0.13 -12.06 11.21
C ASP A 73 1.50 -11.46 11.56
N GLN A 74 1.59 -10.13 11.46
CA GLN A 74 2.84 -9.41 11.66
C GLN A 74 3.34 -9.44 13.11
N ARG A 75 2.50 -9.81 14.09
CA ARG A 75 2.88 -9.88 15.51
C ARG A 75 3.78 -11.07 15.80
N LYS A 76 3.70 -12.10 14.96
CA LYS A 76 4.46 -13.35 15.10
C LYS A 76 5.81 -13.31 14.40
N LEU A 77 6.02 -12.33 13.52
CA LEU A 77 7.30 -12.11 12.87
C LEU A 77 8.34 -11.56 13.87
N PRO A 78 9.64 -11.91 13.71
CA PRO A 78 10.20 -12.76 12.66
C PRO A 78 10.17 -14.26 12.99
N HIS A 79 9.69 -14.65 14.17
CA HIS A 79 9.82 -16.01 14.69
C HIS A 79 8.91 -17.03 14.00
N LYS A 80 7.72 -16.61 13.56
CA LYS A 80 6.76 -17.48 12.90
C LYS A 80 6.00 -16.74 11.82
N PHE A 81 5.92 -17.36 10.65
CA PHE A 81 5.09 -16.89 9.54
C PHE A 81 3.74 -17.61 9.60
N GLU A 82 2.65 -16.86 9.73
CA GLU A 82 1.29 -17.37 9.71
C GLU A 82 0.37 -16.44 8.90
N ILE A 83 -0.66 -17.04 8.31
CA ILE A 83 -1.75 -16.32 7.65
C ILE A 83 -2.99 -16.41 8.53
N VAL A 84 -3.59 -15.27 8.82
CA VAL A 84 -4.91 -15.15 9.44
C VAL A 84 -5.92 -14.85 8.34
N SER A 85 -7.09 -15.47 8.45
CA SER A 85 -8.20 -15.22 7.53
C SER A 85 -9.40 -14.71 8.31
N THR A 86 -10.04 -13.66 7.82
CA THR A 86 -11.28 -13.10 8.38
C THR A 86 -12.41 -13.28 7.38
N TRP A 87 -13.60 -13.61 7.88
CA TRP A 87 -14.82 -13.74 7.09
C TRP A 87 -15.75 -12.55 7.28
N ARG A 88 -15.72 -11.91 8.45
CA ARG A 88 -16.58 -10.78 8.79
C ARG A 88 -15.82 -9.47 8.96
N HIS A 89 -16.49 -8.35 8.68
CA HIS A 89 -15.92 -7.03 8.80
C HIS A 89 -15.44 -6.71 10.24
N GLU A 90 -16.10 -7.23 11.28
CA GLU A 90 -15.68 -7.05 12.67
C GLU A 90 -14.39 -7.79 12.99
N GLU A 91 -14.17 -8.97 12.40
CA GLU A 91 -12.92 -9.72 12.55
C GLU A 91 -11.76 -8.97 11.88
N THR A 92 -12.00 -8.37 10.71
CA THR A 92 -11.03 -7.49 10.05
C THR A 92 -10.74 -6.24 10.88
N ALA A 93 -11.76 -5.66 11.52
CA ALA A 93 -11.58 -4.53 12.45
C ALA A 93 -10.70 -4.93 13.65
N GLU A 94 -10.91 -6.11 14.22
CA GLU A 94 -10.08 -6.63 15.31
C GLU A 94 -8.65 -6.93 14.84
N ALA A 95 -8.47 -7.40 13.61
CA ALA A 95 -7.14 -7.62 13.04
C ALA A 95 -6.35 -6.31 12.87
N ILE A 96 -7.03 -5.20 12.54
CA ILE A 96 -6.42 -3.85 12.51
C ILE A 96 -6.07 -3.38 13.93
N ARG A 97 -7.01 -3.54 14.88
CA ARG A 97 -6.87 -3.09 16.27
C ARG A 97 -5.75 -3.81 17.02
N SER A 98 -5.71 -5.13 16.90
CA SER A 98 -4.70 -6.00 17.52
C SER A 98 -3.34 -5.98 16.82
N MET A 99 -3.23 -5.25 15.71
CA MET A 99 -2.02 -5.13 14.88
C MET A 99 -1.57 -6.45 14.23
N ILE A 100 -2.49 -7.39 13.95
CA ILE A 100 -2.24 -8.50 13.01
C ILE A 100 -1.78 -7.90 11.67
N VAL A 101 -2.51 -6.90 11.19
CA VAL A 101 -2.12 -6.05 10.05
C VAL A 101 -1.73 -4.66 10.54
N ARG A 102 -0.59 -4.15 10.06
CA ARG A 102 -0.07 -2.82 10.41
C ARG A 102 0.68 -2.19 9.23
N GLY A 103 0.81 -0.87 9.28
CA GLY A 103 1.38 -0.06 8.21
C GLY A 103 0.31 0.64 7.38
N ALA A 104 0.62 1.84 6.87
CA ALA A 104 -0.39 2.75 6.33
C ALA A 104 -1.17 2.15 5.16
N GLY A 105 -0.49 1.59 4.15
CA GLY A 105 -1.15 0.97 3.00
C GLY A 105 -1.93 -0.29 3.39
N ALA A 106 -1.31 -1.16 4.19
CA ALA A 106 -1.93 -2.42 4.62
C ALA A 106 -3.20 -2.19 5.46
N ILE A 107 -3.19 -1.20 6.36
CA ILE A 107 -4.37 -0.80 7.15
C ILE A 107 -5.46 -0.20 6.25
N GLY A 108 -5.09 0.66 5.29
CA GLY A 108 -6.05 1.24 4.35
C GLY A 108 -6.78 0.16 3.55
N VAL A 109 -6.03 -0.79 3.01
CA VAL A 109 -6.58 -1.92 2.26
C VAL A 109 -7.39 -2.85 3.17
N ALA A 110 -6.94 -3.13 4.39
CA ALA A 110 -7.71 -3.93 5.34
C ALA A 110 -9.07 -3.31 5.62
N ALA A 111 -9.13 -1.98 5.79
CA ALA A 111 -10.38 -1.27 5.98
C ALA A 111 -11.28 -1.31 4.74
N ALA A 112 -10.71 -1.15 3.53
CA ALA A 112 -11.46 -1.31 2.28
C ALA A 112 -12.05 -2.72 2.14
N TYR A 113 -11.27 -3.75 2.46
CA TYR A 113 -11.73 -5.13 2.46
C TYR A 113 -12.75 -5.43 3.56
N GLY A 114 -12.65 -4.79 4.73
CA GLY A 114 -13.69 -4.81 5.76
C GLY A 114 -15.01 -4.21 5.26
N MET A 115 -14.96 -3.10 4.52
CA MET A 115 -16.16 -2.52 3.88
C MET A 115 -16.76 -3.45 2.81
N ALA A 116 -15.92 -4.14 2.04
CA ALA A 116 -16.34 -5.17 1.10
C ALA A 116 -17.03 -6.37 1.77
N GLN A 117 -16.51 -6.83 2.91
CA GLN A 117 -17.15 -7.85 3.74
C GLN A 117 -18.52 -7.37 4.23
N ALA A 118 -18.58 -6.16 4.78
CA ALA A 118 -19.83 -5.56 5.26
C ALA A 118 -20.90 -5.42 4.16
N ALA A 119 -20.51 -5.06 2.94
CA ALA A 119 -21.44 -5.00 1.81
C ALA A 119 -22.04 -6.37 1.48
N LEU A 120 -21.20 -7.42 1.47
CA LEU A 120 -21.64 -8.79 1.25
C LEU A 120 -22.48 -9.33 2.42
N GLU A 121 -22.18 -8.93 3.64
CA GLU A 121 -22.95 -9.30 4.83
C GLU A 121 -24.35 -8.69 4.79
N ALA A 122 -24.47 -7.41 4.43
CA ALA A 122 -25.76 -6.74 4.27
C ALA A 122 -26.64 -7.43 3.22
N GLU A 123 -26.06 -7.85 2.08
CA GLU A 123 -26.77 -8.60 1.04
C GLU A 123 -27.29 -9.95 1.54
N GLU A 124 -26.46 -10.70 2.27
CA GLU A 124 -26.84 -12.00 2.85
C GLU A 124 -27.93 -11.85 3.92
N LEU A 125 -27.83 -10.82 4.75
CA LEU A 125 -28.80 -10.52 5.81
C LEU A 125 -30.07 -9.84 5.28
N LYS A 126 -30.09 -9.43 4.00
CA LYS A 126 -31.17 -8.66 3.36
C LYS A 126 -31.44 -7.33 4.08
N GLU A 127 -30.39 -6.70 4.59
CA GLU A 127 -30.44 -5.38 5.21
C GLU A 127 -30.18 -4.28 4.19
N ASP A 128 -30.51 -3.04 4.55
CA ASP A 128 -30.15 -1.89 3.73
C ASP A 128 -28.62 -1.72 3.69
N VAL A 129 -28.03 -1.95 2.52
CA VAL A 129 -26.58 -1.95 2.33
C VAL A 129 -25.94 -0.65 2.79
N ARG A 130 -26.58 0.50 2.56
CA ARG A 130 -26.01 1.81 2.90
C ARG A 130 -25.95 2.00 4.42
N THR A 131 -27.05 1.75 5.10
CA THR A 131 -27.14 1.80 6.58
C THR A 131 -26.14 0.83 7.23
N TYR A 132 -26.00 -0.38 6.69
CA TYR A 132 -25.05 -1.35 7.20
C TYR A 132 -23.60 -0.88 7.03
N LEU A 133 -23.26 -0.33 5.86
CA LEU A 133 -21.94 0.21 5.58
C LEU A 133 -21.58 1.40 6.46
N GLU A 134 -22.54 2.26 6.83
CA GLU A 134 -22.30 3.35 7.78
C GLU A 134 -21.88 2.82 9.17
N SER A 135 -22.55 1.77 9.63
CA SER A 135 -22.23 1.11 10.90
C SER A 135 -20.85 0.44 10.85
N ALA A 136 -20.56 -0.30 9.78
CA ALA A 136 -19.24 -0.90 9.56
C ALA A 136 -18.12 0.15 9.45
N ALA A 137 -18.38 1.27 8.77
CA ALA A 137 -17.46 2.39 8.65
C ALA A 137 -17.12 3.00 10.02
N ALA A 138 -18.12 3.19 10.89
CA ALA A 138 -17.89 3.68 12.25
C ALA A 138 -16.99 2.73 13.05
N LEU A 139 -17.27 1.42 12.99
CA LEU A 139 -16.45 0.40 13.64
C LEU A 139 -15.01 0.42 13.13
N LEU A 140 -14.80 0.36 11.82
CA LEU A 140 -13.46 0.33 11.22
C LEU A 140 -12.67 1.59 11.58
N ARG A 141 -13.28 2.78 11.51
CA ARG A 141 -12.64 4.06 11.89
C ARG A 141 -12.22 4.10 13.36
N SER A 142 -12.97 3.45 14.25
CA SER A 142 -12.65 3.38 15.68
C SER A 142 -11.40 2.55 16.00
N THR A 143 -10.98 1.65 15.09
CA THR A 143 -9.86 0.73 15.36
C THR A 143 -8.54 1.46 15.57
N ARG A 144 -8.28 2.51 14.78
CA ARG A 144 -7.04 3.31 14.80
C ARG A 144 -7.31 4.76 14.38
N PRO A 145 -7.69 5.66 15.31
CA PRO A 145 -8.24 6.99 14.99
C PRO A 145 -7.26 7.96 14.31
N THR A 146 -5.96 7.64 14.25
CA THR A 146 -4.92 8.43 13.57
C THR A 146 -4.51 7.89 12.20
N ALA A 147 -5.05 6.73 11.78
CA ALA A 147 -4.65 6.07 10.55
C ALA A 147 -5.33 6.71 9.32
N VAL A 148 -4.78 7.79 8.79
CA VAL A 148 -5.39 8.55 7.66
C VAL A 148 -5.77 7.67 6.46
N ASN A 149 -4.93 6.70 6.08
CA ASN A 149 -5.23 5.76 4.99
C ASN A 149 -6.48 4.91 5.26
N LEU A 150 -6.77 4.59 6.52
CA LEU A 150 -7.98 3.89 6.93
C LEU A 150 -9.20 4.74 6.57
N PHE A 151 -9.26 5.97 7.07
CA PHE A 151 -10.38 6.88 6.83
C PHE A 151 -10.59 7.11 5.33
N HIS A 152 -9.52 7.41 4.59
CA HIS A 152 -9.59 7.61 3.15
C HIS A 152 -10.19 6.40 2.41
N SER A 153 -9.81 5.18 2.79
CA SER A 153 -10.28 3.95 2.16
C SER A 153 -11.75 3.68 2.48
N VAL A 154 -12.15 3.86 3.75
CA VAL A 154 -13.55 3.76 4.18
C VAL A 154 -14.43 4.78 3.43
N ASP A 155 -13.99 6.03 3.34
CA ASP A 155 -14.73 7.10 2.67
C ASP A 155 -14.92 6.82 1.17
N ARG A 156 -13.91 6.21 0.52
CA ARG A 156 -14.01 5.80 -0.88
C ARG A 156 -15.07 4.72 -1.08
N CYS A 157 -15.08 3.70 -0.21
CA CYS A 157 -16.09 2.64 -0.25
C CYS A 157 -17.51 3.19 -0.01
N LEU A 158 -17.70 4.09 0.97
CA LEU A 158 -19.01 4.73 1.20
C LEU A 158 -19.49 5.49 -0.04
N ARG A 159 -18.64 6.32 -0.65
CA ARG A 159 -18.98 7.04 -1.88
C ARG A 159 -19.31 6.10 -3.04
N ALA A 160 -18.65 4.96 -3.14
CA ALA A 160 -18.94 3.96 -4.17
C ALA A 160 -20.35 3.35 -4.00
N ALA A 161 -20.83 3.18 -2.76
CA ALA A 161 -22.18 2.72 -2.48
C ALA A 161 -23.27 3.79 -2.73
N GLU A 162 -22.92 5.07 -2.58
CA GLU A 162 -23.83 6.21 -2.80
C GLU A 162 -24.02 6.56 -4.29
N GLY A 163 -23.06 6.21 -5.15
CA GLY A 163 -23.08 6.52 -6.58
C GLY A 163 -24.33 5.99 -7.32
N PRO A 164 -24.55 6.42 -8.57
CA PRO A 164 -25.72 6.06 -9.38
C PRO A 164 -25.63 4.62 -9.94
N THR A 165 -25.29 3.66 -9.08
CA THR A 165 -25.15 2.24 -9.43
C THR A 165 -26.43 1.48 -9.14
N GLU A 166 -26.74 0.50 -9.98
CA GLU A 166 -27.83 -0.45 -9.73
C GLU A 166 -27.47 -1.47 -8.63
N ASN A 167 -26.17 -1.69 -8.37
CA ASN A 167 -25.69 -2.64 -7.37
C ASN A 167 -24.61 -2.01 -6.47
N PRO A 168 -24.98 -1.49 -5.29
CA PRO A 168 -24.03 -0.87 -4.36
C PRO A 168 -23.00 -1.88 -3.82
N VAL A 169 -23.35 -3.15 -3.67
CA VAL A 169 -22.43 -4.21 -3.20
C VAL A 169 -21.27 -4.37 -4.18
N MET A 170 -21.59 -4.55 -5.47
CA MET A 170 -20.57 -4.69 -6.51
C MET A 170 -19.69 -3.45 -6.65
N SER A 171 -20.24 -2.25 -6.49
CA SER A 171 -19.46 -1.01 -6.49
C SER A 171 -18.45 -0.96 -5.34
N VAL A 172 -18.85 -1.35 -4.13
CA VAL A 172 -17.95 -1.38 -2.97
C VAL A 172 -16.85 -2.42 -3.14
N LEU A 173 -17.18 -3.62 -3.65
CA LEU A 173 -16.20 -4.66 -3.96
C LEU A 173 -15.15 -4.18 -4.97
N SER A 174 -15.61 -3.58 -6.07
CA SER A 174 -14.72 -3.05 -7.10
C SER A 174 -13.85 -1.92 -6.57
N GLU A 175 -14.39 -1.03 -5.74
CA GLU A 175 -13.64 0.07 -5.15
C GLU A 175 -12.57 -0.44 -4.17
N ALA A 176 -12.89 -1.46 -3.37
CA ALA A 176 -11.93 -2.05 -2.44
C ALA A 176 -10.75 -2.71 -3.17
N ASP A 177 -11.00 -3.40 -4.29
CA ASP A 177 -9.94 -3.94 -5.15
C ASP A 177 -9.13 -2.85 -5.85
N ALA A 178 -9.79 -1.76 -6.27
CA ALA A 178 -9.12 -0.61 -6.87
C ALA A 178 -8.14 0.04 -5.87
N ILE A 179 -8.56 0.24 -4.61
CA ILE A 179 -7.69 0.76 -3.54
C ILE A 179 -6.44 -0.12 -3.38
N ALA A 180 -6.61 -1.44 -3.37
CA ALA A 180 -5.53 -2.40 -3.25
C ALA A 180 -4.53 -2.36 -4.42
N GLU A 181 -5.02 -2.29 -5.65
CA GLU A 181 -4.17 -2.23 -6.84
C GLU A 181 -3.48 -0.86 -6.98
N GLU A 182 -4.17 0.23 -6.61
CA GLU A 182 -3.58 1.57 -6.59
C GLU A 182 -2.45 1.69 -5.55
N ASP A 183 -2.61 1.13 -4.35
CA ASP A 183 -1.56 1.09 -3.32
C ASP A 183 -0.33 0.33 -3.81
N LEU A 184 -0.55 -0.82 -4.47
CA LEU A 184 0.50 -1.64 -5.07
C LEU A 184 1.26 -0.87 -6.16
N GLU A 185 0.54 -0.25 -7.09
CA GLU A 185 1.14 0.49 -8.20
C GLU A 185 1.87 1.75 -7.72
N ALA A 186 1.31 2.47 -6.75
CA ALA A 186 1.97 3.62 -6.14
C ALA A 186 3.29 3.21 -5.45
N SER A 187 3.26 2.15 -4.64
CA SER A 187 4.43 1.62 -3.93
C SER A 187 5.53 1.15 -4.89
N ARG A 188 5.14 0.50 -5.99
CA ARG A 188 6.04 0.11 -7.08
C ARG A 188 6.67 1.33 -7.73
N ARG A 189 5.86 2.34 -8.08
CA ARG A 189 6.33 3.56 -8.75
C ARG A 189 7.25 4.41 -7.89
N ILE A 190 6.97 4.48 -6.58
CA ILE A 190 7.87 5.09 -5.59
C ILE A 190 9.23 4.39 -5.63
N GLY A 191 9.24 3.05 -5.67
CA GLY A 191 10.46 2.27 -5.82
C GLY A 191 11.25 2.61 -7.08
N GLU A 192 10.58 2.60 -8.23
CA GLU A 192 11.22 2.87 -9.52
C GLU A 192 11.90 4.24 -9.52
N LEU A 193 11.15 5.27 -9.13
CA LEU A 193 11.65 6.65 -9.12
C LEU A 193 12.73 6.85 -8.05
N GLY A 194 12.52 6.34 -6.84
CA GLY A 194 13.47 6.48 -5.75
C GLY A 194 14.78 5.72 -6.01
N SER A 195 14.72 4.57 -6.71
CA SER A 195 15.92 3.78 -7.02
C SER A 195 16.94 4.55 -7.88
N LEU A 196 16.47 5.55 -8.66
CA LEU A 196 17.33 6.43 -9.45
C LEU A 196 18.19 7.36 -8.58
N LEU A 197 17.76 7.64 -7.35
CA LEU A 197 18.45 8.51 -6.39
C LEU A 197 19.52 7.77 -5.59
N ILE A 198 19.54 6.44 -5.64
CA ILE A 198 20.48 5.61 -4.86
C ILE A 198 21.71 5.32 -5.73
N PRO A 199 22.90 5.85 -5.39
CA PRO A 199 24.13 5.51 -6.09
C PRO A 199 24.61 4.09 -5.74
N ASP A 200 25.47 3.52 -6.59
CA ASP A 200 26.19 2.28 -6.26
C ASP A 200 27.15 2.54 -5.09
N GLY A 201 27.19 1.62 -4.11
CA GLY A 201 27.95 1.78 -2.86
C GLY A 201 27.24 2.59 -1.77
N ALA A 202 25.95 2.94 -1.93
CA ALA A 202 25.21 3.74 -0.96
C ALA A 202 25.13 3.09 0.44
N ARG A 203 25.19 3.92 1.47
CA ARG A 203 24.90 3.57 2.87
C ARG A 203 23.64 4.33 3.28
N ILE A 204 22.57 3.60 3.60
CA ILE A 204 21.24 4.18 3.83
C ILE A 204 20.79 3.84 5.24
N LEU A 205 20.41 4.85 6.04
CA LEU A 205 19.73 4.66 7.31
C LEU A 205 18.21 4.67 7.08
N THR A 206 17.51 3.74 7.70
CA THR A 206 16.05 3.69 7.71
C THR A 206 15.52 3.45 9.12
N HIS A 207 14.32 3.96 9.38
CA HIS A 207 13.66 3.90 10.67
C HIS A 207 12.25 3.33 10.50
N CYS A 208 11.79 2.52 11.44
CA CYS A 208 10.56 1.74 11.36
C CYS A 208 10.55 0.74 10.18
N ASN A 209 9.36 0.26 9.83
CA ASN A 209 9.13 -0.63 8.70
C ASN A 209 8.17 0.04 7.70
N ALA A 210 8.73 0.59 6.63
CA ALA A 210 7.99 1.14 5.50
C ALA A 210 8.23 0.33 4.21
N GLY A 211 8.33 -1.00 4.36
CA GLY A 211 8.47 -1.96 3.26
C GLY A 211 7.18 -2.67 2.89
N ALA A 212 7.32 -3.79 2.20
CA ALA A 212 6.19 -4.57 1.68
C ALA A 212 5.14 -4.90 2.75
N LEU A 213 5.56 -5.29 3.96
CA LEU A 213 4.65 -5.60 5.08
C LEU A 213 3.80 -4.41 5.56
N ALA A 214 4.19 -3.17 5.28
CA ALA A 214 3.42 -1.99 5.69
C ALA A 214 2.39 -1.53 4.62
N PHE A 215 2.42 -2.15 3.45
CA PHE A 215 1.62 -1.85 2.26
C PHE A 215 1.11 -3.19 1.68
N ILE A 216 0.53 -3.21 0.47
CA ILE A 216 0.19 -4.50 -0.18
C ILE A 216 1.46 -5.30 -0.51
N ASP A 217 2.45 -4.61 -1.06
CA ASP A 217 3.79 -5.09 -1.42
C ASP A 217 4.70 -3.87 -1.67
N TYR A 218 5.98 -4.08 -1.98
CA TYR A 218 7.03 -3.10 -2.24
C TYR A 218 7.32 -2.18 -1.04
N GLY A 219 6.33 -1.42 -0.59
CA GLY A 219 6.42 -0.38 0.42
C GLY A 219 6.76 0.99 -0.16
N THR A 220 7.17 1.90 0.71
CA THR A 220 7.53 3.27 0.35
C THR A 220 9.02 3.49 0.53
N ALA A 221 9.52 3.69 1.75
CA ALA A 221 10.94 4.00 1.97
C ALA A 221 11.86 2.82 1.61
N LEU A 222 11.40 1.57 1.81
CA LEU A 222 12.21 0.38 1.49
C LEU A 222 12.07 -0.08 0.03
N SER A 223 11.06 0.42 -0.70
CA SER A 223 10.84 0.05 -2.10
C SER A 223 12.00 0.50 -3.01
N PRO A 224 12.49 1.77 -2.95
CA PRO A 224 13.69 2.21 -3.67
C PRO A 224 14.91 1.37 -3.39
N ILE A 225 15.13 1.00 -2.12
CA ILE A 225 16.27 0.21 -1.66
C ILE A 225 16.21 -1.20 -2.25
N ARG A 226 15.03 -1.84 -2.18
CA ARG A 226 14.77 -3.16 -2.78
C ARG A 226 15.03 -3.15 -4.28
N LEU A 227 14.51 -2.16 -5.01
CA LEU A 227 14.69 -2.05 -6.46
C LEU A 227 16.13 -1.73 -6.86
N ALA A 228 16.80 -0.84 -6.12
CA ALA A 228 18.22 -0.53 -6.34
C ALA A 228 19.11 -1.77 -6.15
N HIS A 229 18.81 -2.60 -5.15
CA HIS A 229 19.48 -3.89 -4.96
C HIS A 229 19.20 -4.88 -6.11
N GLN A 230 17.94 -5.01 -6.55
CA GLN A 230 17.58 -5.84 -7.71
C GLN A 230 18.27 -5.39 -9.01
N GLN A 231 18.55 -4.09 -9.15
CA GLN A 231 19.34 -3.53 -10.26
C GLN A 231 20.85 -3.82 -10.14
N GLY A 232 21.29 -4.52 -9.10
CA GLY A 232 22.70 -4.91 -8.90
C GLY A 232 23.56 -3.88 -8.18
N LYS A 233 22.98 -2.80 -7.64
CA LYS A 233 23.74 -1.81 -6.86
C LYS A 233 24.17 -2.42 -5.52
N ARG A 234 25.41 -2.16 -5.12
CA ARG A 234 25.93 -2.50 -3.79
C ARG A 234 25.37 -1.49 -2.79
N ILE A 235 24.62 -1.95 -1.79
CA ILE A 235 23.96 -1.08 -0.81
C ILE A 235 24.16 -1.68 0.57
N LEU A 236 24.48 -0.83 1.55
CA LEU A 236 24.43 -1.16 2.97
C LEU A 236 23.24 -0.43 3.59
N VAL A 237 22.35 -1.17 4.27
CA VAL A 237 21.20 -0.59 4.97
C VAL A 237 21.43 -0.70 6.47
N LEU A 238 21.39 0.43 7.15
CA LEU A 238 21.35 0.53 8.60
C LEU A 238 19.88 0.64 9.00
N VAL A 239 19.42 -0.24 9.88
CA VAL A 239 18.01 -0.33 10.29
C VAL A 239 17.94 -0.11 11.79
N ASP A 240 17.25 0.95 12.20
CA ASP A 240 17.01 1.20 13.61
C ASP A 240 16.04 0.16 14.17
N GLU A 241 16.24 -0.29 15.42
CA GLU A 241 15.36 -1.27 16.07
C GLU A 241 13.92 -0.78 16.22
N THR A 242 13.71 0.54 16.23
CA THR A 242 12.38 1.18 16.29
C THR A 242 11.59 0.75 17.54
N ARG A 243 12.20 0.92 18.72
CA ARG A 243 11.58 0.69 20.02
C ARG A 243 10.25 1.45 20.17
N PRO A 244 9.26 0.87 20.85
CA PRO A 244 8.59 1.57 21.93
C PRO A 244 9.51 1.71 23.15
#